data_AF-A0A517WQL3-F1
#
_entry.id   AF-A0A517WQL3-F1
#
_cell.length_a   1.000
_cell.length_b   1.000
_cell.length_c   1.000
_cell.angle_alpha   90.00
_cell.angle_beta   90.00
_cell.angle_gamma   90.00
#
_symmetry.space_group_name_H-M   'P 1'
#
loop_
_entity.id
_entity.type
_entity.pdbx_description
1 polymer ?
#
loop_
_entity_poly.entity_id
_entity_poly.type
_entity_poly.pdbx_seq_one_letter_code
_entity_poly.pdbx_strand_id
1 'polypeptide(L)'
;MSNLSRKDPVTIVERDARNQLAVLIRRYLDDQLMSFDFDDALKDFPDTDDTTVKFVIETVWYFYDDCKDHSVVLTKPEWDYFQRLVLLLESNSTVIVKKTRLWSFAKPVAAILLLVCLLIVWLTGIGDHLLIFFIPFGIGSILLSFFHRPEAKENPFHEAVTPFQSISDLSIAYESTNFVKRQYPSDLESRRIRSFDFRMPVWMSYVILCLFFAPLLLLIQCFRQTITNVRVNPA
;
A
#
# COMPACT_ATOMS: atom_id res chain seq x y z
N MET A 1 -14.60 30.86 22.86
CA MET A 1 -14.27 29.47 22.44
C MET A 1 -12.83 29.48 21.96
N SER A 2 -11.95 28.91 22.76
CA SER A 2 -10.50 28.93 22.57
C SER A 2 -10.08 28.07 21.39
N ASN A 3 -9.37 28.67 20.43
CA ASN A 3 -8.57 27.97 19.43
C ASN A 3 -7.51 27.14 20.17
N LEU A 4 -7.79 25.87 20.38
CA LEU A 4 -6.76 24.87 20.69
C LEU A 4 -5.86 24.81 19.45
N SER A 5 -4.77 25.57 19.52
CA SER A 5 -3.62 25.42 18.64
C SER A 5 -3.17 23.96 18.72
N ARG A 6 -3.65 23.16 17.78
CA ARG A 6 -3.20 21.80 17.55
C ARG A 6 -1.74 21.94 17.13
N LYS A 7 -0.81 21.80 18.08
CA LYS A 7 0.62 21.68 17.77
C LYS A 7 0.71 20.57 16.73
N ASP A 8 1.04 20.94 15.50
CA ASP A 8 1.43 19.96 14.51
C ASP A 8 2.61 19.18 15.10
N PRO A 9 2.62 17.84 15.01
CA PRO A 9 3.70 17.04 15.56
C PRO A 9 5.03 17.54 14.96
N VAL A 10 6.00 17.83 15.82
CA VAL A 10 7.35 18.19 15.38
C VAL A 10 7.92 16.97 14.66
N THR A 11 8.04 17.05 13.34
CA THR A 11 8.65 16.00 12.52
C THR A 11 10.16 16.11 12.64
N ILE A 12 10.78 15.11 13.26
CA ILE A 12 12.23 15.01 13.38
C ILE A 12 12.79 14.59 12.01
N VAL A 13 13.78 15.32 11.51
CA VAL A 13 14.50 14.99 10.28
C VAL A 13 15.84 14.38 10.65
N GLU A 14 15.97 13.06 10.46
CA GLU A 14 17.20 12.33 10.75
C GLU A 14 18.02 12.17 9.46
N ARG A 15 18.88 13.15 9.20
CA ARG A 15 19.61 13.25 7.93
C ARG A 15 20.47 12.03 7.64
N ASP A 16 21.14 11.48 8.65
CA ASP A 16 22.02 10.32 8.49
C ASP A 16 21.22 9.06 8.13
N ALA A 17 20.09 8.82 8.79
CA ALA A 17 19.19 7.71 8.48
C ALA A 17 18.64 7.84 7.04
N ARG A 18 18.18 9.03 6.64
CA ARG A 18 17.72 9.27 5.27
C ARG A 18 18.81 9.02 4.23
N ASN A 19 20.03 9.48 4.48
CA ASN A 19 21.16 9.27 3.59
C ASN A 19 21.51 7.78 3.46
N GLN A 20 21.56 7.06 4.58
CA GLN A 20 21.84 5.62 4.59
C GLN A 20 20.77 4.85 3.80
N LEU A 21 19.49 5.15 4.03
CA LEU A 21 18.40 4.50 3.29
C LEU A 21 18.44 4.85 1.79
N ALA A 22 18.72 6.11 1.43
CA ALA A 22 18.87 6.53 0.03
C ALA A 22 20.01 5.78 -0.67
N VAL A 23 21.14 5.57 0.02
CA VAL A 23 22.26 4.76 -0.47
C VAL A 23 21.84 3.30 -0.64
N LEU A 24 21.15 2.73 0.34
CA LEU A 24 20.68 1.35 0.29
C LEU A 24 19.74 1.11 -0.91
N ILE A 25 18.76 1.99 -1.11
CA ILE A 25 17.84 1.94 -2.26
C ILE A 25 18.62 2.05 -3.58
N ARG A 26 19.60 2.96 -3.68
CA ARG A 26 20.42 3.08 -4.89
C ARG A 26 21.23 1.82 -5.19
N ARG A 27 21.79 1.16 -4.17
CA ARG A 27 22.51 -0.11 -4.35
C ARG A 27 21.59 -1.20 -4.93
N TYR A 28 20.35 -1.28 -4.47
CA TYR A 28 19.36 -2.18 -5.05
C TYR A 28 19.01 -1.81 -6.50
N LEU A 29 18.76 -0.52 -6.79
CA LEU A 29 18.48 -0.04 -8.15
C LEU A 29 19.66 -0.23 -9.13
N ASP A 30 20.89 -0.26 -8.61
CA ASP A 30 22.12 -0.48 -9.37
C ASP A 30 22.48 -1.98 -9.52
N ASP A 31 21.53 -2.89 -9.24
CA ASP A 31 21.74 -4.35 -9.27
C ASP A 31 22.90 -4.83 -8.37
N GLN A 32 23.27 -4.06 -7.32
CA GLN A 32 24.32 -4.44 -6.37
C GLN A 32 23.79 -5.25 -5.18
N LEU A 33 22.47 -5.34 -5.05
CA LEU A 33 21.77 -6.13 -4.04
C LEU A 33 20.69 -6.94 -4.73
N MET A 34 20.53 -8.19 -4.30
CA MET A 34 19.38 -9.00 -4.63
C MET A 34 18.20 -8.64 -3.70
N SER A 35 16.98 -9.05 -4.05
CA SER A 35 15.78 -8.72 -3.30
C SER A 35 15.83 -9.20 -1.85
N PHE A 36 16.43 -10.37 -1.58
CA PHE A 36 16.56 -10.87 -0.21
C PHE A 36 17.59 -10.07 0.60
N ASP A 37 18.76 -9.76 0.02
CA ASP A 37 19.77 -8.92 0.69
C ASP A 37 19.21 -7.52 0.98
N PHE A 38 18.38 -6.99 0.09
CA PHE A 38 17.72 -5.70 0.28
C PHE A 38 16.66 -5.76 1.38
N ASP A 39 15.84 -6.81 1.43
CA ASP A 39 14.84 -7.03 2.50
C ASP A 39 15.50 -7.19 3.87
N ASP A 40 16.57 -7.99 3.97
CA ASP A 40 17.33 -8.16 5.21
C ASP A 40 17.96 -6.84 5.66
N ALA A 41 18.55 -6.08 4.74
CA ALA A 41 19.11 -4.76 5.06
C ALA A 41 18.03 -3.74 5.49
N LEU A 42 16.79 -3.87 5.01
CA LEU A 42 15.66 -3.03 5.46
C LEU A 42 15.15 -3.44 6.85
N LYS A 43 15.13 -4.74 7.15
CA LYS A 43 14.77 -5.27 8.49
C LYS A 43 15.79 -4.90 9.56
N ASP A 44 17.07 -4.91 9.20
CA ASP A 44 18.18 -4.53 10.08
C ASP A 44 18.38 -3.01 10.17
N PHE A 45 17.58 -2.23 9.43
CA PHE A 45 17.69 -0.78 9.44
C PHE A 45 17.35 -0.23 10.84
N PRO A 46 18.15 0.69 11.41
CA PRO A 46 17.92 1.21 12.76
C PRO A 46 16.53 1.81 12.94
N ASP A 47 15.92 1.59 14.11
CA ASP A 47 14.68 2.30 14.46
C ASP A 47 14.94 3.80 14.53
N THR A 48 13.99 4.58 14.03
CA THR A 48 14.13 6.01 13.73
C THR A 48 12.82 6.73 13.99
N ASP A 49 12.85 7.93 14.56
CA ASP A 49 11.62 8.72 14.75
C ASP A 49 11.23 9.51 13.50
N ASP A 50 12.05 9.46 12.44
CA ASP A 50 11.78 10.11 11.17
C ASP A 50 10.67 9.37 10.40
N THR A 51 9.50 10.01 10.35
CA THR A 51 8.32 9.46 9.68
C THR A 51 8.52 9.26 8.18
N THR A 52 9.43 10.02 7.54
CA THR A 52 9.77 9.83 6.14
C THR A 52 10.55 8.54 5.93
N VAL A 53 11.52 8.24 6.80
CA VAL A 53 12.31 6.99 6.72
C VAL A 53 11.39 5.79 6.91
N LYS A 54 10.56 5.80 7.96
CA LYS A 54 9.55 4.75 8.23
C LYS A 54 8.62 4.54 7.04
N PHE A 55 8.11 5.64 6.47
CA PHE A 55 7.25 5.57 5.29
C PHE A 55 7.95 4.94 4.08
N VAL A 56 9.19 5.34 3.79
CA VAL A 56 9.91 4.81 2.63
C VAL A 56 10.22 3.33 2.79
N ILE A 57 10.67 2.87 3.97
CA ILE A 57 10.90 1.44 4.26
C ILE A 57 9.63 0.62 4.02
N GLU A 58 8.51 1.02 4.63
CA GLU A 58 7.23 0.33 4.45
C GLU A 58 6.79 0.32 2.98
N THR A 59 7.04 1.42 2.27
CA THR A 59 6.64 1.57 0.87
C THR A 59 7.45 0.66 -0.06
N VAL A 60 8.77 0.65 0.04
CA VAL A 60 9.63 -0.12 -0.88
C VAL A 60 9.43 -1.63 -0.72
N TRP A 61 9.03 -2.09 0.47
CA TRP A 61 8.70 -3.49 0.75
C TRP A 61 7.62 -4.05 -0.18
N TYR A 62 6.67 -3.23 -0.63
CA TYR A 62 5.60 -3.68 -1.53
C TYR A 62 6.04 -3.92 -3.00
N PHE A 63 7.27 -3.58 -3.38
CA PHE A 63 7.72 -3.58 -4.77
C PHE A 63 8.72 -4.69 -5.12
N TYR A 64 9.10 -5.53 -4.17
CA TYR A 64 9.90 -6.73 -4.44
C TYR A 64 9.16 -7.99 -4.01
N ASP A 65 9.52 -9.14 -4.61
CA ASP A 65 8.95 -10.45 -4.29
C ASP A 65 9.79 -11.12 -3.21
N ASP A 66 9.23 -11.26 -2.01
CA ASP A 66 9.86 -11.93 -0.87
C ASP A 66 9.86 -13.46 -0.99
N CYS A 67 9.21 -14.03 -2.02
CA CYS A 67 9.16 -15.47 -2.24
C CYS A 67 10.27 -15.98 -3.17
N LYS A 68 10.99 -15.08 -3.87
CA LYS A 68 12.06 -15.45 -4.80
C LYS A 68 13.15 -14.40 -4.82
N ASP A 69 14.40 -14.85 -4.70
CA ASP A 69 15.54 -13.96 -4.82
C ASP A 69 15.74 -13.51 -6.27
N HIS A 70 15.76 -12.20 -6.50
CA HIS A 70 15.89 -11.61 -7.83
C HIS A 70 16.59 -10.25 -7.77
N SER A 71 17.22 -9.84 -8.88
CA SER A 71 17.76 -8.49 -9.04
C SER A 71 16.62 -7.47 -9.26
N VAL A 72 16.91 -6.20 -9.55
CA VAL A 72 15.82 -5.21 -9.70
C VAL A 72 14.93 -5.59 -10.89
N VAL A 73 13.61 -5.64 -10.64
CA VAL A 73 12.58 -5.88 -11.65
C VAL A 73 11.45 -4.86 -11.44
N LEU A 74 11.73 -3.61 -11.79
CA LEU A 74 10.77 -2.52 -11.72
C LEU A 74 10.34 -2.13 -13.14
N THR A 75 9.06 -1.87 -13.32
CA THR A 75 8.55 -1.17 -14.50
C THR A 75 8.98 0.29 -14.49
N LYS A 76 8.90 0.98 -15.63
CA LYS A 76 9.25 2.41 -15.71
C LYS A 76 8.50 3.30 -14.68
N PRO A 77 7.18 3.15 -14.46
CA PRO A 77 6.49 3.92 -13.43
C PRO A 77 7.01 3.64 -12.01
N GLU A 78 7.32 2.38 -11.70
CA GLU A 78 7.86 1.97 -10.40
C GLU A 78 9.29 2.48 -10.21
N TRP A 79 10.13 2.43 -11.25
CA TRP A 79 11.46 3.04 -11.25
C TRP A 79 11.39 4.54 -10.95
N ASP A 80 10.52 5.26 -11.67
CA ASP A 80 10.31 6.68 -11.45
C ASP A 80 9.79 6.96 -10.03
N TYR A 81 8.99 6.06 -9.48
CA TYR A 81 8.52 6.15 -8.10
C TYR A 81 9.65 5.97 -7.09
N PHE A 82 10.52 4.98 -7.26
CA PHE A 82 11.72 4.80 -6.44
C PHE A 82 12.64 6.02 -6.50
N GLN A 83 12.85 6.61 -7.68
CA GLN A 83 13.61 7.85 -7.83
C GLN A 83 12.97 9.00 -7.02
N ARG A 84 11.63 9.12 -7.01
CA ARG A 84 10.92 10.11 -6.20
C ARG A 84 11.00 9.83 -4.69
N LEU A 85 11.06 8.57 -4.26
CA LEU A 85 11.31 8.20 -2.86
C LEU A 85 12.73 8.57 -2.42
N VAL A 86 13.73 8.35 -3.28
CA VAL A 86 15.11 8.81 -3.03
C VAL A 86 15.16 10.34 -2.97
N LEU A 87 14.51 11.05 -3.89
CA LEU A 87 14.40 12.51 -3.83
C LEU A 87 13.73 12.97 -2.52
N LEU A 88 12.67 12.29 -2.07
CA LEU A 88 12.00 12.59 -0.81
C LEU A 88 12.95 12.45 0.39
N LEU A 89 13.73 11.37 0.45
CA LEU A 89 14.78 11.18 1.47
C LEU A 89 15.87 12.24 1.37
N GLU A 90 16.23 12.64 0.15
CA GLU A 90 17.29 13.61 -0.06
C GLU A 90 16.86 15.03 0.24
N SER A 91 15.60 15.35 0.05
CA SER A 91 15.00 16.61 0.45
C SER A 91 14.79 16.69 1.96
N ASN A 92 14.60 17.91 2.48
CA ASN A 92 14.15 18.10 3.85
C ASN A 92 12.63 17.96 4.00
N SER A 93 11.93 17.46 2.97
CA SER A 93 10.49 17.26 2.98
C SER A 93 10.11 16.21 4.04
N THR A 94 8.93 16.34 4.61
CA THR A 94 8.47 15.47 5.70
C THR A 94 7.19 14.77 5.33
N VAL A 95 7.07 13.50 5.74
CA VAL A 95 5.86 12.71 5.51
C VAL A 95 4.98 12.76 6.75
N ILE A 96 3.74 13.20 6.57
CA ILE A 96 2.70 13.13 7.59
C ILE A 96 1.73 12.01 7.21
N VAL A 97 1.66 11.00 8.08
CA VAL A 97 0.73 9.88 7.96
C VAL A 97 -0.50 10.15 8.82
N LYS A 98 -1.65 10.44 8.19
CA LYS A 98 -2.93 10.65 8.89
C LYS A 98 -3.86 9.47 8.66
N LYS A 99 -4.15 8.73 9.72
CA LYS A 99 -5.20 7.70 9.71
C LYS A 99 -6.56 8.36 9.86
N THR A 100 -7.36 8.37 8.80
CA THR A 100 -8.75 8.84 8.83
C THR A 100 -9.69 7.65 8.89
N ARG A 101 -10.80 7.82 9.62
CA ARG A 101 -11.83 6.80 9.74
C ARG A 101 -12.91 7.12 8.73
N LEU A 102 -13.11 6.26 7.75
CA LEU A 102 -14.24 6.37 6.85
C LEU A 102 -15.44 5.59 7.38
N TRP A 103 -16.59 6.24 7.29
CA TRP A 103 -17.88 5.61 7.51
C TRP A 103 -18.36 5.09 6.16
N SER A 104 -18.63 3.78 6.09
CA SER A 104 -19.10 3.11 4.87
C SER A 104 -20.48 2.54 5.14
N PHE A 105 -21.44 2.85 4.27
CA PHE A 105 -22.80 2.30 4.30
C PHE A 105 -22.84 0.79 4.09
N ALA A 106 -21.77 0.20 3.59
CA ALA A 106 -21.72 -1.21 3.37
C ALA A 106 -21.41 -2.02 4.65
N LYS A 107 -21.00 -1.37 5.75
CA LYS A 107 -20.87 -1.99 7.08
C LYS A 107 -22.19 -2.54 7.65
N PRO A 108 -23.28 -1.75 7.75
CA PRO A 108 -24.57 -2.28 8.21
C PRO A 108 -25.11 -3.36 7.27
N VAL A 109 -24.87 -3.26 5.96
CA VAL A 109 -25.28 -4.31 5.01
C VAL A 109 -24.53 -5.62 5.27
N ALA A 110 -23.21 -5.58 5.48
CA ALA A 110 -22.42 -6.75 5.86
C ALA A 110 -22.93 -7.38 7.17
N ALA A 111 -23.23 -6.54 8.17
CA ALA A 111 -23.73 -7.01 9.47
C ALA A 111 -25.09 -7.70 9.36
N ILE A 112 -26.01 -7.16 8.56
CA ILE A 112 -27.33 -7.78 8.31
C ILE A 112 -27.14 -9.13 7.62
N LEU A 113 -26.33 -9.19 6.56
CA LEU A 113 -26.04 -10.45 5.85
C LEU A 113 -25.41 -11.49 6.79
N LEU A 114 -24.50 -11.09 7.67
CA LEU A 114 -23.89 -11.96 8.67
C LEU A 114 -24.93 -12.49 9.67
N LEU A 115 -25.81 -11.63 10.18
CA LEU A 115 -26.86 -12.04 11.13
C LEU A 115 -27.84 -13.04 10.51
N VAL A 116 -28.27 -12.80 9.27
CA VAL A 116 -29.13 -13.74 8.54
C VAL A 116 -28.41 -15.07 8.31
N CYS A 117 -27.13 -15.03 7.96
CA CYS A 117 -26.33 -16.23 7.78
C CYS A 117 -26.21 -17.05 9.07
N LEU A 118 -25.94 -16.40 10.22
CA LEU A 118 -25.88 -17.07 11.52
C LEU A 118 -27.24 -17.63 11.96
N LEU A 119 -28.34 -16.93 11.66
CA LEU A 119 -29.69 -17.41 11.94
C LEU A 119 -30.00 -18.70 11.18
N ILE A 120 -29.60 -18.80 9.90
CA ILE A 120 -29.78 -20.02 9.11
C ILE A 120 -29.02 -21.18 9.76
N VAL A 121 -27.75 -20.99 10.11
CA VAL A 121 -26.93 -22.01 10.79
C VAL A 121 -27.57 -22.46 12.10
N TRP A 122 -28.13 -21.52 12.87
CA TRP A 122 -28.82 -21.83 14.12
C TRP A 122 -30.11 -22.65 13.91
N LEU A 123 -30.87 -22.36 12.84
CA LEU A 123 -32.13 -23.04 12.53
C LEU A 123 -31.94 -24.43 11.89
N THR A 124 -30.96 -24.59 11.00
CA THR A 124 -30.75 -25.84 10.24
C THR A 124 -29.70 -26.76 10.84
N GLY A 125 -28.90 -26.24 11.79
CA GLY A 125 -27.75 -26.94 12.35
C GLY A 125 -26.52 -26.90 11.43
N ILE A 126 -25.43 -27.53 11.89
CA ILE A 126 -24.17 -27.62 11.16
C ILE A 126 -24.18 -28.85 10.26
N GLY A 127 -24.09 -28.66 8.94
CA GLY A 127 -23.97 -29.75 7.97
C GLY A 127 -23.67 -29.26 6.55
N ASP A 128 -23.44 -30.20 5.62
CA ASP A 128 -23.00 -29.92 4.25
C ASP A 128 -23.97 -29.04 3.44
N HIS A 129 -25.25 -29.06 3.79
CA HIS A 129 -26.28 -28.22 3.19
C HIS A 129 -26.00 -26.70 3.36
N LEU A 130 -25.22 -26.32 4.38
CA LEU A 130 -24.83 -24.92 4.60
C LEU A 130 -23.99 -24.35 3.46
N LEU A 131 -23.24 -25.19 2.73
CA LEU A 131 -22.46 -24.75 1.58
C LEU A 131 -23.34 -24.12 0.50
N ILE A 132 -24.50 -24.73 0.24
CA ILE A 132 -25.47 -24.21 -0.74
C ILE A 132 -26.03 -22.86 -0.25
N PHE A 133 -26.31 -22.77 1.06
CA PHE A 133 -26.80 -21.52 1.67
C PHE A 133 -25.75 -20.41 1.67
N PHE A 134 -24.44 -20.72 1.75
CA PHE A 134 -23.37 -19.71 1.77
C PHE A 134 -23.11 -19.05 0.42
N ILE A 135 -23.41 -19.72 -0.71
CA ILE A 135 -23.24 -19.16 -2.07
C ILE A 135 -23.86 -17.75 -2.22
N PRO A 136 -25.15 -17.51 -1.93
CA PRO A 136 -25.74 -16.18 -2.07
C PRO A 136 -25.09 -15.13 -1.14
N PHE A 137 -24.66 -15.51 0.07
CA PHE A 137 -23.94 -14.61 0.97
C PHE A 137 -22.53 -14.28 0.45
N GLY A 138 -21.85 -15.25 -0.15
CA GLY A 138 -20.56 -15.06 -0.82
C GLY A 138 -20.68 -14.10 -2.00
N ILE A 139 -21.71 -14.24 -2.84
CA ILE A 139 -22.02 -13.30 -3.91
C ILE A 139 -22.30 -11.91 -3.34
N GLY A 140 -23.11 -11.82 -2.27
CA GLY A 140 -23.37 -10.56 -1.57
C GLY A 140 -22.09 -9.89 -1.07
N SER A 141 -21.18 -10.66 -0.47
CA SER A 141 -19.88 -10.19 0.00
C SER A 141 -18.98 -9.70 -1.15
N ILE A 142 -18.99 -10.37 -2.30
CA ILE A 142 -18.26 -9.96 -3.50
C ILE A 142 -18.83 -8.64 -4.03
N LEU A 143 -20.15 -8.52 -4.20
CA LEU A 143 -20.79 -7.28 -4.65
C LEU A 143 -20.48 -6.12 -3.70
N LEU A 144 -20.55 -6.38 -2.39
CA LEU A 144 -20.22 -5.40 -1.38
C LEU A 144 -18.77 -4.91 -1.48
N SER A 145 -17.84 -5.77 -1.89
CA SER A 145 -16.43 -5.40 -2.11
C SER A 145 -16.24 -4.48 -3.32
N PHE A 146 -17.09 -4.59 -4.35
CA PHE A 146 -17.05 -3.70 -5.52
C PHE A 146 -17.58 -2.30 -5.18
N PHE A 147 -18.69 -2.21 -4.43
CA PHE A 147 -19.25 -0.93 -3.99
C PHE A 147 -18.39 -0.20 -2.94
N HIS A 148 -17.48 -0.92 -2.29
CA HIS A 148 -16.59 -0.35 -1.26
C HIS A 148 -15.38 0.38 -1.79
N ARG A 149 -15.08 0.33 -3.09
CA ARG A 149 -13.92 1.04 -3.64
C ARG A 149 -14.27 2.52 -3.74
N PRO A 150 -13.70 3.41 -2.90
CA PRO A 150 -13.83 4.82 -3.17
C PRO A 150 -13.23 5.06 -4.55
N GLU A 151 -14.03 5.58 -5.47
CA GLU A 151 -13.52 6.14 -6.73
C GLU A 151 -12.60 7.28 -6.33
N ALA A 152 -11.31 6.98 -6.20
CA ALA A 152 -10.30 8.01 -6.15
C ALA A 152 -10.46 8.76 -7.47
N LYS A 153 -10.80 10.05 -7.41
CA LYS A 153 -10.75 10.89 -8.61
C LYS A 153 -9.35 10.73 -9.19
N GLU A 154 -9.25 10.02 -10.31
CA GLU A 154 -7.98 9.76 -10.99
C GLU A 154 -7.47 11.11 -11.51
N ASN A 155 -6.65 11.78 -10.70
CA ASN A 155 -5.85 12.88 -11.22
C ASN A 155 -4.87 12.23 -12.21
N PRO A 156 -4.89 12.62 -13.50
CA PRO A 156 -4.04 12.01 -14.53
C PRO A 156 -2.54 12.15 -14.21
N PHE A 157 -2.18 13.11 -13.35
CA PHE A 157 -0.80 13.31 -12.92
C PHE A 157 -0.46 12.58 -11.62
N HIS A 158 -1.41 11.92 -10.96
CA HIS A 158 -1.21 11.30 -9.64
C HIS A 158 -0.04 10.34 -9.66
N GLU A 159 0.01 9.41 -10.62
CA GLU A 159 1.10 8.45 -10.75
C GLU A 159 2.47 9.12 -10.99
N ALA A 160 2.49 10.23 -11.73
CA ALA A 160 3.71 10.96 -12.05
C ALA A 160 4.27 11.77 -10.86
N VAL A 161 3.41 12.22 -9.94
CA VAL A 161 3.82 13.05 -8.79
C VAL A 161 3.93 12.30 -7.48
N THR A 162 3.24 11.16 -7.31
CA THR A 162 3.25 10.38 -6.05
C THR A 162 4.70 10.04 -5.65
N PRO A 163 5.13 10.26 -4.39
CA PRO A 163 4.33 10.53 -3.20
C PRO A 163 3.99 12.01 -2.95
N PHE A 164 4.44 12.92 -3.81
CA PHE A 164 4.11 14.34 -3.71
C PHE A 164 2.65 14.60 -4.12
N GLN A 165 2.03 15.65 -3.57
CA GLN A 165 0.62 15.94 -3.84
C GLN A 165 0.41 16.72 -5.15
N SER A 166 1.44 17.44 -5.60
CA SER A 166 1.39 18.27 -6.78
C SER A 166 2.75 18.34 -7.49
N ILE A 167 2.74 18.83 -8.72
CA ILE A 167 3.97 19.11 -9.48
C ILE A 167 4.79 20.21 -8.78
N SER A 168 4.14 21.17 -8.13
CA SER A 168 4.81 22.24 -7.38
C SER A 168 5.61 21.67 -6.21
N ASP A 169 5.03 20.76 -5.43
CA ASP A 169 5.73 20.13 -4.30
C ASP A 169 6.93 19.31 -4.79
N LEU A 170 6.77 18.61 -5.91
CA LEU A 170 7.85 17.88 -6.55
C LEU A 170 8.98 18.82 -6.99
N SER A 171 8.66 19.96 -7.63
CA SER A 171 9.63 20.97 -8.06
C SER A 171 10.43 21.52 -6.88
N ILE A 172 9.74 21.89 -5.78
CA ILE A 172 10.39 22.39 -4.56
C ILE A 172 11.37 21.36 -4.01
N ALA A 173 11.00 20.07 -3.99
CA ALA A 173 11.91 19.02 -3.56
C ALA A 173 13.15 18.91 -4.45
N TYR A 174 13.00 18.98 -5.78
CA TYR A 174 14.13 19.02 -6.72
C TYR A 174 15.03 20.23 -6.47
N GLU A 175 14.47 21.44 -6.36
CA GLU A 175 15.22 22.68 -6.13
C GLU A 175 15.96 22.69 -4.79
N SER A 176 15.44 21.98 -3.78
CA SER A 176 16.08 21.87 -2.46
C SER A 176 17.28 20.93 -2.42
N THR A 177 17.57 20.20 -3.50
CA THR A 177 18.62 19.18 -3.55
C THR A 177 19.45 19.27 -4.84
N ASN A 178 20.59 18.59 -4.89
CA ASN A 178 21.33 18.37 -6.14
C ASN A 178 20.93 17.02 -6.78
N PHE A 179 19.68 16.59 -6.60
CA PHE A 179 19.23 15.28 -7.06
C PHE A 179 19.18 15.21 -8.59
N VAL A 180 19.81 14.19 -9.16
CA VAL A 180 19.78 13.90 -10.59
C VAL A 180 18.99 12.61 -10.81
N LYS A 181 17.84 12.73 -11.47
CA LYS A 181 17.01 11.58 -11.84
C LYS A 181 17.78 10.67 -12.80
N ARG A 182 17.88 9.39 -12.48
CA ARG A 182 18.47 8.38 -13.37
C ARG A 182 17.47 7.94 -14.43
N GLN A 183 17.97 7.76 -15.65
CA GLN A 183 17.19 7.19 -16.75
C GLN A 183 16.82 5.74 -16.43
N TYR A 184 15.59 5.36 -16.78
CA TYR A 184 15.14 3.98 -16.70
C TYR A 184 15.97 3.08 -17.65
N PRO A 185 16.66 2.05 -17.13
CA PRO A 185 17.47 1.14 -17.95
C PRO A 185 16.59 0.27 -18.85
N SER A 186 16.96 0.13 -20.12
CA SER A 186 16.18 -0.62 -21.12
C SER A 186 16.19 -2.13 -20.90
N ASP A 187 17.22 -2.66 -20.24
CA ASP A 187 17.33 -4.09 -19.93
C ASP A 187 16.25 -4.55 -18.93
N LEU A 188 15.78 -3.65 -18.06
CA LEU A 188 14.70 -3.93 -17.11
C LEU A 188 13.35 -4.21 -17.79
N GLU A 189 13.09 -3.67 -18.98
CA GLU A 189 11.82 -3.89 -19.72
C GLU A 189 11.54 -5.38 -19.98
N SER A 190 12.62 -6.15 -20.14
CA SER A 190 12.54 -7.59 -20.44
C SER A 190 12.46 -8.47 -19.20
N ARG A 191 12.82 -7.95 -18.01
CA ARG A 191 12.87 -8.72 -16.78
C ARG A 191 11.46 -8.92 -16.24
N ARG A 192 11.13 -10.14 -15.83
CA ARG A 192 9.87 -10.47 -15.15
C ARG A 192 10.11 -11.51 -14.07
N ILE A 193 9.57 -11.27 -12.87
CA ILE A 193 9.67 -12.21 -11.74
C ILE A 193 8.67 -13.36 -11.91
N ARG A 194 7.42 -13.02 -12.28
CA ARG A 194 6.31 -13.97 -12.50
C ARG A 194 5.64 -13.72 -13.84
N SER A 195 5.05 -14.75 -14.45
CA SER A 195 4.23 -14.60 -15.64
C SER A 195 2.94 -13.83 -15.32
N PHE A 196 2.46 -13.05 -16.30
CA PHE A 196 1.28 -12.19 -16.19
C PHE A 196 0.00 -12.96 -15.79
N ASP A 197 -0.02 -14.28 -15.96
CA ASP A 197 -1.17 -15.15 -15.73
C ASP A 197 -1.48 -15.43 -14.24
N PHE A 198 -0.70 -14.91 -13.28
CA PHE A 198 -0.96 -15.14 -11.85
C PHE A 198 -2.22 -14.43 -11.33
N ARG A 199 -2.76 -13.45 -12.06
CA ARG A 199 -3.95 -12.68 -11.65
C ARG A 199 -5.22 -13.54 -11.62
N MET A 200 -5.37 -14.45 -12.57
CA MET A 200 -6.54 -15.32 -12.68
C MET A 200 -6.64 -16.32 -11.50
N PRO A 201 -5.62 -17.13 -11.17
CA PRO A 201 -5.69 -18.07 -10.05
C PRO A 201 -5.86 -17.34 -8.70
N VAL A 202 -5.22 -16.18 -8.50
CA VAL A 202 -5.44 -15.37 -7.28
C VAL A 202 -6.89 -14.91 -7.19
N TRP A 203 -7.46 -14.37 -8.27
CA TRP A 203 -8.86 -13.95 -8.30
C TRP A 203 -9.82 -15.11 -8.08
N MET A 204 -9.57 -16.27 -8.70
CA MET A 204 -10.37 -17.48 -8.49
C MET A 204 -10.28 -17.98 -7.05
N SER A 205 -9.09 -17.97 -6.44
CA SER A 205 -8.92 -18.36 -5.04
C SER A 205 -9.70 -17.44 -4.11
N TYR A 206 -9.73 -16.13 -4.40
CA TYR A 206 -10.54 -15.16 -3.67
C TYR A 206 -12.05 -15.45 -3.82
N VAL A 207 -12.54 -15.71 -5.04
CA VAL A 207 -13.96 -16.05 -5.28
C VAL A 207 -14.34 -17.33 -4.53
N ILE A 208 -13.50 -18.37 -4.58
CA ILE A 208 -13.73 -19.62 -3.84
C ILE A 208 -13.80 -19.33 -2.34
N LEU A 209 -12.85 -18.55 -1.79
CA LEU A 209 -12.85 -18.18 -0.39
C LEU A 209 -14.12 -17.40 0.00
N CYS A 210 -14.59 -16.49 -0.86
CA CYS A 210 -15.88 -15.79 -0.71
C CYS A 210 -17.08 -16.72 -0.63
N LEU A 211 -17.15 -17.74 -1.48
CA LEU A 211 -18.29 -18.64 -1.54
C LEU A 211 -18.32 -19.64 -0.38
N PHE A 212 -17.16 -20.21 -0.01
CA PHE A 212 -17.07 -21.24 1.02
C PHE A 212 -16.95 -20.68 2.44
N PHE A 213 -16.38 -19.49 2.60
CA PHE A 213 -16.14 -18.85 3.89
C PHE A 213 -16.88 -17.51 4.03
N ALA A 214 -18.08 -17.42 3.45
CA ALA A 214 -18.91 -16.22 3.49
C ALA A 214 -19.11 -15.62 4.90
N PRO A 215 -19.38 -16.40 5.97
CA PRO A 215 -19.54 -15.83 7.32
C PRO A 215 -18.27 -15.14 7.83
N LEU A 216 -17.10 -15.75 7.58
CA LEU A 216 -15.82 -15.19 8.01
C LEU A 216 -15.51 -13.89 7.26
N LEU A 217 -15.77 -13.85 5.95
CA LEU A 217 -15.53 -12.65 5.15
C LEU A 217 -16.52 -11.52 5.46
N LEU A 218 -17.79 -11.84 5.68
CA LEU A 218 -18.77 -10.85 6.15
C LEU A 218 -18.39 -10.29 7.53
N LEU A 219 -17.86 -11.12 8.42
CA LEU A 219 -17.29 -10.68 9.70
C LEU A 219 -16.09 -9.74 9.48
N ILE A 220 -15.16 -10.09 8.58
CA ILE A 220 -14.03 -9.22 8.21
C ILE A 220 -14.54 -7.86 7.67
N GLN A 221 -15.56 -7.88 6.82
CA GLN A 221 -16.19 -6.68 6.25
C GLN A 221 -16.95 -5.83 7.29
N CYS A 222 -17.27 -6.37 8.47
CA CYS A 222 -17.82 -5.60 9.58
C CYS A 222 -16.75 -4.78 10.32
N PHE A 223 -15.47 -5.12 10.20
CA PHE A 223 -14.42 -4.39 10.91
C PHE A 223 -14.18 -3.00 10.33
N ARG A 224 -13.65 -2.12 11.19
CA ARG A 224 -13.40 -0.72 10.86
C ARG A 224 -12.25 -0.61 9.86
N GLN A 225 -12.56 -0.13 8.67
CA GLN A 225 -11.56 0.36 7.73
C GLN A 225 -11.00 1.71 8.20
N THR A 226 -9.69 1.79 8.30
CA THR A 226 -8.93 3.03 8.46
C THR A 226 -8.23 3.31 7.14
N ILE A 227 -8.45 4.49 6.56
CA ILE A 227 -7.66 4.93 5.41
C ILE A 227 -6.46 5.69 5.95
N THR A 228 -5.28 5.24 5.56
CA THR A 228 -4.04 5.95 5.80
C THR A 228 -3.87 6.97 4.67
N ASN A 229 -4.01 8.26 5.00
CA ASN A 229 -3.70 9.35 4.09
C ASN A 229 -2.25 9.77 4.34
N VAL A 230 -1.40 9.58 3.33
CA VAL A 230 -0.02 10.03 3.34
C VAL A 230 0.05 11.40 2.68
N ARG A 231 0.69 12.35 3.34
CA ARG A 231 0.93 13.69 2.81
C ARG A 231 2.40 14.04 2.95
N VAL A 232 3.05 14.38 1.83
CA VAL A 232 4.36 15.01 1.85
C VAL A 232 4.17 16.51 2.05
N ASN A 233 4.86 17.06 3.04
CA ASN A 233 5.03 18.50 3.21
C ASN A 233 6.40 18.87 2.66
N PRO A 234 6.47 19.69 1.59
CA PRO A 234 7.75 20.21 1.10
C PRO A 234 8.41 21.09 2.16
N ALA A 235 9.75 21.16 2.11
CA ALA A 235 10.58 21.96 3.00
C ALA A 235 10.51 23.47 2.68
#